data_AF-A0A843IEX3-F1
#
_entry.id   AF-A0A843IEX3-F1
#
_cell.length_a   1.000
_cell.length_b   1.000
_cell.length_c   1.000
_cell.angle_alpha   90.00
_cell.angle_beta   90.00
_cell.angle_gamma   90.00
#
_symmetry.space_group_name_H-M   'P 1'
#
loop_
_entity.id
_entity.type
_entity.pdbx_description
1 polymer ?
#
loop_
_entity_poly.entity_id
_entity_poly.type
_entity_poly.pdbx_seq_one_letter_code
_entity_poly.pdbx_strand_id
1 'polypeptide(L)'
;MAEFIKRQPAQARDYTERFEFKLTVGDNIICQRFFKINNFNEASLRSCELVDVINNCVRTIDNDLKSKTISYLEVFSPSYFNSVEEMNKYYESEVNRNRMRPGFGIVVKDSPFDYAWDGEKPKELSFKFDNGELNSPISDNDIMTYKFAFIVDGREVCSRIWEGMYPAYIRNSIDLTNKRGKQDKSDLSHLNFEQYLDYCIVEGRNDLVWGLIKDICTACSYHSANDYTISEAYGNKTYNNRQTDKELFKLYGLSFDGMTKNKRK
;
A
#
# COMPACT_ATOMS: atom_id res chain seq x y z
N MET A 1 41.29 31.48 -38.38
CA MET A 1 40.05 30.70 -38.25
C MET A 1 40.25 29.71 -37.11
N ALA A 2 39.51 29.86 -36.01
CA ALA A 2 39.59 28.98 -34.85
C ALA A 2 38.29 28.16 -34.77
N GLU A 3 38.42 26.84 -34.80
CA GLU A 3 37.31 25.90 -34.78
C GLU A 3 36.90 25.63 -33.33
N PHE A 4 35.69 26.06 -32.97
CA PHE A 4 35.10 25.80 -31.66
C PHE A 4 34.67 24.33 -31.59
N ILE A 5 35.40 23.52 -30.80
CA ILE A 5 34.97 22.17 -30.43
C ILE A 5 33.71 22.30 -29.55
N LYS A 6 32.54 22.04 -30.12
CA LYS A 6 31.30 21.84 -29.36
C LYS A 6 31.50 20.62 -28.45
N ARG A 7 31.68 20.86 -27.14
CA ARG A 7 31.48 19.81 -26.13
C ARG A 7 30.05 19.31 -26.26
N GLN A 8 29.89 18.05 -26.62
CA GLN A 8 28.59 17.38 -26.48
C GLN A 8 28.19 17.43 -24.99
N PRO A 9 26.90 17.67 -24.68
CA PRO A 9 26.44 17.59 -23.30
C PRO A 9 26.69 16.17 -22.79
N ALA A 10 27.26 16.07 -21.58
CA ALA A 10 27.41 14.80 -20.89
C ALA A 10 26.04 14.10 -20.87
N GLN A 11 25.97 12.86 -21.35
CA GLN A 11 24.79 12.00 -21.21
C GLN A 11 24.33 12.07 -19.75
N ALA A 12 23.09 12.48 -19.53
CA ALA A 12 22.43 12.31 -18.25
C ALA A 12 22.59 10.83 -17.88
N ARG A 13 23.32 10.55 -16.80
CA ARG A 13 23.37 9.19 -16.26
C ARG A 13 21.93 8.85 -15.88
N ASP A 14 21.34 7.93 -16.62
CA ASP A 14 20.06 7.34 -16.27
C ASP A 14 20.28 6.60 -14.94
N TYR A 15 19.92 7.23 -13.83
CA TYR A 15 20.00 6.62 -12.51
C TYR A 15 18.84 5.62 -12.38
N THR A 16 18.88 4.55 -13.17
CA THR A 16 18.01 3.39 -12.94
C THR A 16 18.60 2.65 -11.76
N GLU A 17 18.13 2.95 -10.56
CA GLU A 17 18.41 2.12 -9.39
C GLU A 17 18.02 0.67 -9.72
N ARG A 18 18.92 -0.25 -9.42
CA ARG A 18 18.87 -1.64 -9.91
C ARG A 18 17.64 -2.40 -9.43
N PHE A 19 17.20 -2.14 -8.21
CA PHE A 19 16.12 -2.86 -7.56
C PHE A 19 14.92 -1.95 -7.36
N GLU A 20 13.75 -2.44 -7.76
CA GLU A 20 12.48 -1.78 -7.48
C GLU A 20 11.41 -2.78 -7.10
N PHE A 21 10.45 -2.31 -6.29
CA PHE A 21 9.15 -2.94 -6.24
C PHE A 21 8.08 -1.99 -6.76
N LYS A 22 7.03 -2.58 -7.33
CA LYS A 22 5.90 -1.86 -7.93
C LYS A 22 4.60 -2.51 -7.49
N LEU A 23 3.69 -1.71 -6.95
CA LEU A 23 2.30 -2.05 -6.70
C LEU A 23 1.42 -1.33 -7.73
N THR A 24 0.60 -2.11 -8.42
CA THR A 24 -0.34 -1.66 -9.44
C THR A 24 -1.75 -2.15 -9.15
N VAL A 25 -2.75 -1.36 -9.54
CA VAL A 25 -4.18 -1.67 -9.47
C VAL A 25 -4.79 -1.42 -10.83
N GLY A 26 -5.25 -2.48 -11.49
CA GLY A 26 -5.46 -2.45 -12.94
C GLY A 26 -4.17 -2.00 -13.64
N ASP A 27 -4.27 -0.96 -14.47
CA ASP A 27 -3.12 -0.37 -15.19
C ASP A 27 -2.43 0.78 -14.43
N ASN A 28 -2.93 1.15 -13.24
CA ASN A 28 -2.44 2.32 -12.50
C ASN A 28 -1.34 1.93 -11.51
N ILE A 29 -0.22 2.66 -11.54
CA ILE A 29 0.85 2.52 -10.54
C ILE A 29 0.43 3.25 -9.26
N ILE A 30 0.25 2.48 -8.19
CA ILE A 30 -0.11 3.01 -6.87
C ILE A 30 1.14 3.34 -6.06
N CYS A 31 2.14 2.46 -6.11
CA CYS A 31 3.40 2.66 -5.41
C CYS A 31 4.55 2.09 -6.23
N GLN A 32 5.63 2.85 -6.36
CA GLN A 32 6.88 2.40 -6.95
C GLN A 32 8.01 2.89 -6.07
N ARG A 33 8.93 2.00 -5.73
CA ARG A 33 10.07 2.33 -4.88
C ARG A 33 11.32 1.67 -5.41
N PHE A 34 12.34 2.49 -5.59
CA PHE A 34 13.69 2.08 -5.89
C PHE A 34 14.48 1.93 -4.59
N PHE A 35 15.34 0.91 -4.51
CA PHE A 35 16.14 0.67 -3.33
C PHE A 35 17.43 -0.08 -3.66
N LYS A 36 18.30 -0.22 -2.66
CA LYS A 36 19.57 -0.93 -2.76
C LYS A 36 19.55 -2.18 -1.90
N ILE A 37 20.12 -3.25 -2.44
CA ILE A 37 20.36 -4.50 -1.70
C ILE A 37 21.87 -4.65 -1.56
N ASN A 38 22.36 -4.50 -0.33
CA ASN A 38 23.76 -4.73 -0.01
C ASN A 38 24.06 -6.24 -0.08
N ASN A 39 25.27 -6.60 -0.50
CA ASN A 39 25.68 -8.01 -0.64
C ASN A 39 24.66 -8.85 -1.43
N PHE A 40 24.11 -8.28 -2.49
CA PHE A 40 23.10 -8.92 -3.31
C PHE A 40 23.57 -10.28 -3.83
N ASN A 41 22.82 -11.33 -3.48
CA ASN A 41 23.06 -12.69 -3.91
C ASN A 41 22.21 -12.98 -5.15
N GLU A 42 22.79 -12.95 -6.34
CA GLU A 42 22.03 -13.18 -7.59
C GLU A 42 21.32 -14.55 -7.62
N ALA A 43 21.84 -15.57 -6.91
CA ALA A 43 21.17 -16.87 -6.81
C ALA A 43 19.85 -16.81 -6.04
N SER A 44 19.64 -15.81 -5.17
CA SER A 44 18.39 -15.59 -4.43
C SER A 44 17.20 -15.30 -5.33
N LEU A 45 17.43 -14.77 -6.53
CA LEU A 45 16.35 -14.52 -7.50
C LEU A 45 15.64 -15.80 -7.94
N ARG A 46 16.23 -16.96 -7.65
CA ARG A 46 15.68 -18.29 -7.91
C ARG A 46 15.41 -19.06 -6.62
N SER A 47 15.33 -18.40 -5.47
CA SER A 47 15.02 -19.04 -4.19
C SER A 47 13.52 -19.09 -3.94
N CYS A 48 13.06 -20.12 -3.22
CA CYS A 48 11.69 -20.16 -2.70
C CYS A 48 11.48 -19.09 -1.63
N GLU A 49 12.53 -18.72 -0.90
CA GLU A 49 12.49 -17.66 0.11
C GLU A 49 12.04 -16.32 -0.49
N LEU A 50 12.53 -15.95 -1.68
CA LEU A 50 12.07 -14.74 -2.35
C LEU A 50 10.57 -14.84 -2.69
N VAL A 51 10.11 -16.00 -3.16
CA VAL A 51 8.68 -16.21 -3.47
C VAL A 51 7.83 -16.09 -2.20
N ASP A 52 8.27 -16.67 -1.08
CA ASP A 52 7.59 -16.58 0.20
C ASP A 52 7.55 -15.14 0.73
N VAL A 53 8.66 -14.41 0.58
CA VAL A 53 8.71 -12.97 0.91
C VAL A 53 7.73 -12.18 0.07
N ILE A 54 7.67 -12.38 -1.26
CA ILE A 54 6.73 -11.66 -2.13
C ILE A 54 5.27 -12.01 -1.78
N ASN A 55 4.98 -13.27 -1.46
CA ASN A 55 3.66 -13.66 -0.96
C ASN A 55 3.33 -13.01 0.39
N ASN A 56 4.31 -12.90 1.29
CA ASN A 56 4.15 -12.21 2.57
C ASN A 56 3.95 -10.71 2.37
N CYS A 57 4.65 -10.08 1.43
CA CYS A 57 4.43 -8.68 1.04
C CYS A 57 2.97 -8.45 0.63
N VAL A 58 2.43 -9.28 -0.27
CA VAL A 58 1.02 -9.20 -0.68
C VAL A 58 0.07 -9.41 0.49
N ARG A 59 0.30 -10.40 1.35
CA ARG A 59 -0.52 -10.63 2.54
C ARG A 59 -0.52 -9.44 3.49
N THR A 60 0.65 -8.82 3.71
CA THR A 60 0.79 -7.63 4.55
C THR A 60 0.00 -6.46 3.98
N ILE A 61 0.08 -6.22 2.67
CA ILE A 61 -0.67 -5.15 2.00
C ILE A 61 -2.18 -5.42 2.07
N ASP A 62 -2.63 -6.63 1.71
CA ASP A 62 -4.04 -7.02 1.74
C ASP A 62 -4.62 -6.91 3.16
N ASN A 63 -3.89 -7.38 4.18
CA ASN A 63 -4.31 -7.25 5.58
C ASN A 63 -4.39 -5.79 6.03
N ASP A 64 -3.49 -4.93 5.58
CA ASP A 64 -3.57 -3.49 5.87
C ASP A 64 -4.81 -2.86 5.23
N LEU A 65 -5.08 -3.15 3.96
CA LEU A 65 -6.27 -2.64 3.26
C LEU A 65 -7.59 -3.14 3.89
N LYS A 66 -7.65 -4.41 4.30
CA LYS A 66 -8.77 -4.97 5.07
C LYS A 66 -8.95 -4.27 6.40
N SER A 67 -7.84 -4.09 7.13
CA SER A 67 -7.88 -3.43 8.43
C SER A 67 -8.28 -1.96 8.30
N LYS A 68 -7.83 -1.25 7.26
CA LYS A 68 -8.27 0.12 6.93
C LYS A 68 -9.75 0.16 6.58
N THR A 69 -10.24 -0.85 5.87
CA THR A 69 -11.67 -1.01 5.58
C THR A 69 -12.48 -1.13 6.88
N ILE A 70 -12.01 -1.88 7.87
CA ILE A 70 -12.66 -1.96 9.18
C ILE A 70 -12.72 -0.58 9.85
N SER A 71 -11.59 0.12 9.96
CA SER A 71 -11.55 1.48 10.54
C SER A 71 -12.46 2.45 9.80
N TYR A 72 -12.45 2.39 8.46
CA TYR A 72 -13.37 3.15 7.62
C TYR A 72 -14.82 2.83 7.97
N LEU A 73 -15.23 1.55 8.00
CA LEU A 73 -16.60 1.15 8.32
C LEU A 73 -17.03 1.49 9.76
N GLU A 74 -16.11 1.43 10.73
CA GLU A 74 -16.37 1.79 12.13
C GLU A 74 -16.60 3.29 12.31
N VAL A 75 -15.77 4.13 11.70
CA VAL A 75 -15.94 5.60 11.71
C VAL A 75 -17.14 6.00 10.87
N PHE A 76 -17.32 5.32 9.75
CA PHE A 76 -18.39 5.55 8.80
C PHE A 76 -19.74 5.28 9.46
N SER A 77 -19.98 4.05 9.93
CA SER A 77 -21.27 3.46 10.38
C SER A 77 -22.41 4.49 10.51
N PRO A 78 -22.90 5.06 9.40
CA PRO A 78 -23.57 6.33 9.46
C PRO A 78 -25.02 6.09 9.80
N SER A 79 -25.64 7.14 10.33
CA SER A 79 -27.09 7.19 10.31
C SER A 79 -27.53 7.41 8.87
N TYR A 80 -28.47 6.58 8.41
CA TYR A 80 -29.07 6.71 7.09
C TYR A 80 -30.45 7.34 7.19
N PHE A 81 -30.70 8.33 6.35
CA PHE A 81 -32.00 8.97 6.20
C PHE A 81 -32.41 9.00 4.72
N ASN A 82 -33.71 8.95 4.45
CA ASN A 82 -34.19 9.10 3.08
C ASN A 82 -34.24 10.56 2.66
N SER A 83 -34.55 11.48 3.60
CA SER A 83 -34.56 12.93 3.35
C SER A 83 -33.88 13.78 4.42
N VAL A 84 -33.53 15.02 4.03
CA VAL A 84 -32.95 16.02 4.93
C VAL A 84 -33.96 16.38 6.04
N GLU A 85 -35.25 16.42 5.74
CA GLU A 85 -36.30 16.62 6.74
C GLU A 85 -36.38 15.48 7.74
N GLU A 86 -36.26 14.22 7.28
CA GLU A 86 -36.22 13.05 8.14
C GLU A 86 -35.03 13.11 9.11
N MET A 87 -33.84 13.44 8.58
CA MET A 87 -32.62 13.65 9.35
C MET A 87 -32.81 14.74 10.41
N ASN A 88 -33.27 15.93 10.01
CA ASN A 88 -33.43 17.05 10.93
C ASN A 88 -34.43 16.72 12.04
N LYS A 89 -35.57 16.11 11.70
CA LYS A 89 -36.57 15.66 12.66
C LYS A 89 -36.02 14.62 13.64
N TYR A 90 -35.18 13.70 13.18
CA TYR A 90 -34.54 12.72 14.05
C TYR A 90 -33.66 13.39 15.11
N TYR A 91 -32.92 14.43 14.73
CA TYR A 91 -32.00 15.16 15.62
C TYR A 91 -32.64 16.29 16.43
N GLU A 92 -33.95 16.54 16.29
CA GLU A 92 -34.70 17.38 17.23
C GLU A 92 -34.73 16.78 18.65
N SER A 93 -34.72 15.43 18.75
CA SER A 93 -34.69 14.71 20.03
C SER A 93 -33.33 14.81 20.71
N GLU A 94 -33.31 15.31 21.94
CA GLU A 94 -32.10 15.40 22.76
C GLU A 94 -31.43 14.03 22.97
N VAL A 95 -32.23 12.96 23.12
CA VAL A 95 -31.71 11.59 23.27
C VAL A 95 -30.91 11.17 22.04
N ASN A 96 -31.37 11.53 20.84
CA ASN A 96 -30.69 11.20 19.60
C ASN A 96 -29.42 12.05 19.41
N ARG A 97 -29.47 13.34 19.75
CA ARG A 97 -28.28 14.21 19.73
C ARG A 97 -27.18 13.71 20.67
N ASN A 98 -27.54 13.30 21.89
CA ASN A 98 -26.59 12.83 22.90
C ASN A 98 -25.92 11.49 22.55
N ARG A 99 -26.42 10.77 21.54
CA ARG A 99 -25.78 9.56 21.01
C ARG A 99 -24.70 9.86 19.97
N MET A 100 -24.72 11.06 19.39
CA MET A 100 -23.78 11.44 18.35
C MET A 100 -22.47 11.91 18.95
N ARG A 101 -21.38 11.61 18.25
CA ARG A 101 -20.05 12.15 18.54
C ARG A 101 -19.68 13.13 17.44
N PRO A 102 -18.91 14.20 17.73
CA PRO A 102 -18.31 15.01 16.68
C PRO A 102 -17.60 14.12 15.65
N GLY A 103 -17.86 14.35 14.37
CA GLY A 103 -17.35 13.52 13.28
C GLY A 103 -18.15 12.25 13.01
N PHE A 104 -19.34 12.07 13.60
CA PHE A 104 -20.22 10.95 13.21
C PHE A 104 -20.80 11.21 11.82
N GLY A 105 -20.58 10.28 10.87
CA GLY A 105 -21.06 10.39 9.50
C GLY A 105 -22.58 10.21 9.40
N ILE A 106 -23.21 10.95 8.49
CA ILE A 106 -24.65 10.90 8.22
C ILE A 106 -24.88 10.92 6.72
N VAL A 107 -25.62 9.93 6.20
CA VAL A 107 -25.93 9.80 4.77
C VAL A 107 -27.40 10.09 4.56
N VAL A 108 -27.70 10.97 3.59
CA VAL A 108 -29.07 11.34 3.22
C VAL A 108 -29.27 11.03 1.74
N LYS A 109 -30.15 10.09 1.42
CA LYS A 109 -30.26 9.51 0.07
C LYS A 109 -30.66 10.52 -1.01
N ASP A 110 -31.58 11.42 -0.71
CA ASP A 110 -32.07 12.43 -1.65
C ASP A 110 -31.22 13.72 -1.68
N SER A 111 -30.20 13.81 -0.83
CA SER A 111 -29.29 14.94 -0.78
C SER A 111 -28.10 14.72 -1.74
N PRO A 112 -27.63 15.77 -2.44
CA PRO A 112 -26.36 15.71 -3.15
C PRO A 112 -25.14 15.73 -2.21
N PHE A 113 -25.35 15.96 -0.91
CA PHE A 113 -24.30 16.05 0.10
C PHE A 113 -24.47 14.99 1.18
N ASP A 114 -23.35 14.50 1.70
CA ASP A 114 -23.35 13.82 2.99
C ASP A 114 -23.10 14.84 4.11
N TYR A 115 -23.40 14.43 5.35
CA TYR A 115 -23.30 15.28 6.53
C TYR A 115 -22.38 14.62 7.56
N ALA A 116 -21.82 15.44 8.44
CA ALA A 116 -21.19 14.98 9.67
C ALA A 116 -21.76 15.72 10.86
N TRP A 117 -21.83 15.06 12.01
CA TRP A 117 -22.20 15.71 13.26
C TRP A 117 -21.07 16.64 13.71
N ASP A 118 -21.34 17.94 13.85
CA ASP A 118 -20.32 18.93 14.27
C ASP A 118 -20.17 19.06 15.80
N GLY A 119 -20.99 18.32 16.56
CA GLY A 119 -21.08 18.40 18.01
C GLY A 119 -22.45 18.90 18.47
N GLU A 120 -23.14 19.69 17.64
CA GLU A 120 -24.45 20.27 17.95
C GLU A 120 -25.52 19.87 16.93
N LYS A 121 -25.15 19.77 15.65
CA LYS A 121 -26.07 19.49 14.53
C LYS A 121 -25.38 18.81 13.34
N PRO A 122 -26.15 18.28 12.38
CA PRO A 122 -25.60 17.82 11.11
C PRO A 122 -25.06 19.02 10.31
N LYS A 123 -23.86 18.87 9.77
CA LYS A 123 -23.19 19.85 8.91
C LYS A 123 -22.83 19.21 7.58
N GLU A 124 -23.18 19.88 6.49
CA GLU A 124 -22.85 19.44 5.13
C GLU A 124 -21.35 19.31 4.92
N LEU A 125 -20.95 18.23 4.26
CA LEU A 125 -19.59 18.00 3.81
C LEU A 125 -19.41 18.46 2.36
N SER A 126 -18.19 18.84 2.03
CA SER A 126 -17.80 19.26 0.67
C SER A 126 -17.67 18.11 -0.32
N PHE A 127 -17.84 16.86 0.14
CA PHE A 127 -17.72 15.65 -0.66
C PHE A 127 -18.73 14.61 -0.18
N LYS A 128 -19.07 13.68 -1.06
CA LYS A 128 -19.90 12.52 -0.74
C LYS A 128 -18.98 11.35 -0.42
N PHE A 129 -19.10 10.79 0.78
CA PHE A 129 -18.27 9.69 1.24
C PHE A 129 -18.97 8.33 1.10
N ASP A 130 -20.29 8.29 0.91
CA ASP A 130 -21.02 7.13 0.35
C ASP A 130 -21.73 7.50 -0.95
N ASN A 131 -21.21 7.00 -2.08
CA ASN A 131 -21.87 7.15 -3.38
C ASN A 131 -22.98 6.10 -3.61
N GLY A 132 -23.47 5.47 -2.55
CA GLY A 132 -24.37 4.32 -2.61
C GLY A 132 -23.62 2.99 -2.76
N GLU A 133 -22.29 2.99 -2.69
CA GLU A 133 -21.45 1.78 -2.82
C GLU A 133 -21.77 0.80 -1.69
N LEU A 134 -22.01 1.30 -0.47
CA LEU A 134 -22.21 0.46 0.70
C LEU A 134 -23.63 -0.11 0.80
N ASN A 135 -24.56 0.45 0.04
CA ASN A 135 -25.95 0.00 -0.05
C ASN A 135 -26.26 -0.74 -1.36
N SER A 136 -25.33 -0.71 -2.32
CA SER A 136 -25.47 -1.43 -3.59
C SER A 136 -25.11 -2.91 -3.40
N PRO A 137 -25.79 -3.82 -4.10
CA PRO A 137 -25.32 -5.20 -4.19
C PRO A 137 -23.91 -5.21 -4.75
N ILE A 138 -23.02 -5.94 -4.08
CA ILE A 138 -21.66 -6.17 -4.54
C ILE A 138 -21.72 -6.83 -5.93
N SER A 139 -20.96 -6.29 -6.87
CA SER A 139 -20.83 -6.75 -8.24
C SER A 139 -19.39 -7.12 -8.58
N ASP A 140 -19.19 -7.80 -9.70
CA ASP A 140 -17.84 -8.13 -10.19
C ASP A 140 -17.00 -6.88 -10.50
N ASN A 141 -17.63 -5.73 -10.75
CA ASN A 141 -16.94 -4.45 -10.96
C ASN A 141 -16.32 -3.88 -9.68
N ASP A 142 -16.71 -4.38 -8.52
CA ASP A 142 -16.16 -3.97 -7.21
C ASP A 142 -14.89 -4.77 -6.84
N ILE A 143 -14.59 -5.82 -7.62
CA ILE A 143 -13.36 -6.61 -7.51
C ILE A 143 -12.27 -5.92 -8.33
N MET A 144 -11.20 -5.50 -7.65
CA MET A 144 -10.04 -4.91 -8.30
C MET A 144 -8.90 -5.93 -8.35
N THR A 145 -8.18 -5.96 -9.48
CA THR A 145 -6.96 -6.74 -9.62
C THR A 145 -5.75 -5.92 -9.17
N TYR A 146 -4.99 -6.46 -8.23
CA TYR A 146 -3.77 -5.89 -7.71
C TYR A 146 -2.58 -6.73 -8.17
N LYS A 147 -1.45 -6.07 -8.41
CA LYS A 147 -0.19 -6.75 -8.72
C LYS A 147 0.95 -6.10 -7.95
N PHE A 148 1.66 -6.92 -7.18
CA PHE A 148 2.94 -6.55 -6.56
C PHE A 148 4.06 -7.24 -7.33
N ALA A 149 5.04 -6.48 -7.81
CA ALA A 149 6.15 -6.96 -8.60
C ALA A 149 7.47 -6.52 -8.00
N PHE A 150 8.42 -7.44 -7.87
CA PHE A 150 9.83 -7.17 -7.64
C PHE A 150 10.58 -7.23 -8.97
N ILE A 151 11.29 -6.15 -9.26
CA ILE A 151 11.90 -5.88 -10.55
C ILE A 151 13.39 -5.60 -10.32
N VAL A 152 14.22 -6.22 -11.15
CA VAL A 152 15.68 -6.09 -11.12
C VAL A 152 16.17 -5.74 -12.52
N ASP A 153 16.93 -4.66 -12.63
CA ASP A 153 17.48 -4.17 -13.91
C ASP A 153 16.37 -3.99 -14.97
N GLY A 154 15.21 -3.47 -14.54
CA GLY A 154 14.03 -3.25 -15.38
C GLY A 154 13.24 -4.50 -15.79
N ARG A 155 13.61 -5.68 -15.27
CA ARG A 155 12.90 -6.94 -15.54
C ARG A 155 12.18 -7.45 -14.31
N GLU A 156 10.90 -7.76 -14.47
CA GLU A 156 10.12 -8.42 -13.43
C GLU A 156 10.70 -9.81 -13.15
N VAL A 157 11.15 -10.01 -11.91
CA VAL A 157 11.76 -11.28 -11.47
C VAL A 157 10.72 -12.14 -10.75
N CYS A 158 9.93 -11.53 -9.88
CA CYS A 158 8.89 -12.20 -9.13
C CYS A 158 7.72 -11.26 -8.94
N SER A 159 6.51 -11.75 -9.15
CA SER A 159 5.30 -10.98 -8.91
C SER A 159 4.19 -11.85 -8.37
N ARG A 160 3.22 -11.19 -7.74
CA ARG A 160 2.01 -11.82 -7.26
C ARG A 160 0.82 -10.93 -7.57
N ILE A 161 -0.18 -11.56 -8.16
CA ILE A 161 -1.49 -10.96 -8.46
C ILE A 161 -2.49 -11.46 -7.43
N TRP A 162 -3.37 -10.58 -6.98
CA TRP A 162 -4.52 -10.94 -6.17
C TRP A 162 -5.72 -10.07 -6.52
N GLU A 163 -6.90 -10.58 -6.21
CA GLU A 163 -8.15 -9.84 -6.30
C GLU A 163 -8.52 -9.35 -4.91
N GLY A 164 -8.85 -8.07 -4.81
CA GLY A 164 -9.21 -7.41 -3.57
C GLY A 164 -10.49 -6.61 -3.75
N MET A 165 -11.35 -6.67 -2.74
CA MET A 165 -12.61 -5.91 -2.67
C MET A 165 -12.53 -4.99 -1.45
N TYR A 166 -12.38 -3.70 -1.72
CA TYR A 166 -12.32 -2.67 -0.68
C TYR A 166 -13.17 -1.48 -1.13
N PRO A 167 -13.81 -0.74 -0.20
CA PRO A 167 -14.58 0.45 -0.53
C PRO A 167 -13.78 1.43 -1.38
N ALA A 168 -14.45 2.15 -2.29
CA ALA A 168 -13.89 3.16 -3.19
C ALA A 168 -12.95 4.11 -2.45
N TYR A 169 -13.35 4.57 -1.27
CA TYR A 169 -12.51 5.43 -0.43
C TYR A 169 -11.13 4.80 -0.20
N ILE A 170 -11.08 3.53 0.22
CA ILE A 170 -9.84 2.83 0.56
C ILE A 170 -9.02 2.49 -0.69
N ARG A 171 -9.64 1.92 -1.74
CA ARG A 171 -8.92 1.53 -2.96
C ARG A 171 -8.37 2.71 -3.75
N ASN A 172 -9.00 3.88 -3.66
CA ASN A 172 -8.56 5.09 -4.36
C ASN A 172 -7.55 5.93 -3.53
N SER A 173 -7.36 5.61 -2.24
CA SER A 173 -6.49 6.37 -1.33
C SER A 173 -5.34 5.54 -0.74
N ILE A 174 -4.95 4.45 -1.42
CA ILE A 174 -3.91 3.53 -0.93
C ILE A 174 -2.59 4.28 -0.65
N ASP A 175 -2.28 4.45 0.64
CA ASP A 175 -0.98 4.90 1.14
C ASP A 175 -0.31 3.79 1.95
N LEU A 176 0.72 3.17 1.38
CA LEU A 176 1.52 2.14 2.08
C LEU A 176 2.44 2.72 3.16
N THR A 177 2.71 4.02 3.13
CA THR A 177 3.56 4.65 4.14
C THR A 177 2.81 4.95 5.43
N ASN A 178 1.46 4.95 5.38
CA ASN A 178 0.60 5.31 6.51
C ASN A 178 1.03 6.63 7.14
N LYS A 179 1.35 7.62 6.29
CA LYS A 179 1.79 8.96 6.72
C LYS A 179 0.73 10.00 6.40
N ARG A 180 -0.02 9.82 5.31
CA ARG A 180 -1.13 10.69 4.96
C ARG A 180 -2.23 10.53 6.03
N GLY A 181 -2.56 11.60 6.73
CA GLY A 181 -3.57 11.58 7.80
C GLY A 181 -3.01 11.44 9.22
N LYS A 182 -1.70 11.24 9.40
CA LYS A 182 -1.11 11.27 10.75
C LYS A 182 -1.25 12.67 11.35
N GLN A 183 -1.85 12.73 12.54
CA GLN A 183 -2.08 13.95 13.31
C GLN A 183 -1.70 13.69 14.76
N ASP A 184 -1.29 14.74 15.47
CA ASP A 184 -1.10 14.67 16.90
C ASP A 184 -2.45 14.55 17.61
N LYS A 185 -2.49 13.75 18.69
CA LYS A 185 -3.74 13.50 19.44
C LYS A 185 -4.35 14.77 20.05
N SER A 186 -3.53 15.80 20.28
CA SER A 186 -3.99 17.11 20.74
C SER A 186 -4.83 17.87 19.72
N ASP A 187 -4.69 17.54 18.44
CA ASP A 187 -5.20 18.36 17.34
C ASP A 187 -6.49 17.79 16.74
N LEU A 188 -6.94 16.64 17.24
CA LEU A 188 -8.11 15.91 16.72
C LEU A 188 -9.40 16.73 16.78
N SER A 189 -9.54 17.62 17.77
CA SER A 189 -10.74 18.47 17.92
C SER A 189 -10.89 19.53 16.81
N HIS A 190 -9.84 19.78 16.03
CA HIS A 190 -9.86 20.76 14.94
C HIS A 190 -10.02 20.13 13.56
N LEU A 191 -10.00 18.80 13.48
CA LEU A 191 -10.11 18.09 12.22
C LEU A 191 -11.55 18.16 11.70
N ASN A 192 -11.68 18.40 10.41
CA ASN A 192 -12.95 18.11 9.73
C ASN A 192 -13.13 16.59 9.62
N PHE A 193 -14.33 16.15 9.21
CA PHE A 193 -14.65 14.72 9.11
C PHE A 193 -13.67 13.94 8.22
N GLU A 194 -13.29 14.47 7.05
CA GLU A 194 -12.35 13.81 6.14
C GLU A 194 -10.99 13.61 6.79
N GLN A 195 -10.48 14.64 7.45
CA GLN A 195 -9.21 14.60 8.15
C GLN A 195 -9.24 13.64 9.34
N TYR A 196 -10.36 13.59 10.07
CA TYR A 196 -10.57 12.65 11.16
C TYR A 196 -10.66 11.20 10.65
N LEU A 197 -11.34 10.98 9.53
CA LEU A 197 -11.42 9.68 8.87
C LEU A 197 -10.04 9.22 8.40
N ASP A 198 -9.29 10.07 7.70
CA ASP A 198 -7.91 9.80 7.29
C ASP A 198 -7.03 9.47 8.50
N TYR A 199 -7.19 10.21 9.61
CA TYR A 199 -6.51 9.92 10.87
C TYR A 199 -6.84 8.53 11.40
N CYS A 200 -8.11 8.19 11.57
CA CYS A 200 -8.52 6.88 12.10
C CYS A 200 -8.08 5.72 11.20
N ILE A 201 -8.04 5.94 9.88
CA ILE A 201 -7.55 4.95 8.92
C ILE A 201 -6.06 4.68 9.10
N VAL A 202 -5.25 5.64 9.55
CA VAL A 202 -3.79 5.46 9.71
C VAL A 202 -3.29 5.40 11.15
N GLU A 203 -4.13 5.70 12.14
CA GLU A 203 -3.75 5.71 13.56
C GLU A 203 -3.24 4.32 13.97
N GLY A 204 -2.09 4.29 14.64
CA GLY A 204 -1.47 3.05 15.12
C GLY A 204 -0.85 2.18 14.02
N ARG A 205 -0.86 2.60 12.75
CA ARG A 205 -0.29 1.84 11.63
C ARG A 205 1.15 2.23 11.33
N ASN A 206 1.93 1.20 10.98
CA ASN A 206 3.34 1.31 10.60
C ASN A 206 3.50 1.63 9.11
N ASP A 207 4.64 2.23 8.75
CA ASP A 207 5.05 2.39 7.35
C ASP A 207 5.40 1.01 6.77
N LEU A 208 4.59 0.52 5.84
CA LEU A 208 4.78 -0.79 5.23
C LEU A 208 5.92 -0.78 4.23
N VAL A 209 6.17 0.33 3.54
CA VAL A 209 7.18 0.42 2.47
C VAL A 209 8.54 -0.04 2.99
N TRP A 210 8.92 0.42 4.19
CA TRP A 210 10.19 0.05 4.79
C TRP A 210 10.25 -1.45 5.16
N GLY A 211 9.17 -1.99 5.74
CA GLY A 211 9.09 -3.42 6.07
C GLY A 211 9.20 -4.31 4.84
N LEU A 212 8.49 -3.96 3.77
CA LEU A 212 8.53 -4.70 2.50
C LEU A 212 9.94 -4.70 1.88
N ILE A 213 10.61 -3.53 1.85
CA ILE A 213 11.99 -3.42 1.36
C ILE A 213 12.92 -4.28 2.19
N LYS A 214 12.80 -4.21 3.52
CA LYS A 214 13.64 -4.99 4.45
C LYS A 214 13.49 -6.49 4.23
N ASP A 215 12.27 -6.97 4.06
CA ASP A 215 12.01 -8.40 3.81
C ASP A 215 12.63 -8.84 2.48
N ILE A 216 12.47 -8.05 1.41
CA ILE A 216 13.08 -8.35 0.10
C ILE A 216 14.61 -8.35 0.19
N CYS A 217 15.20 -7.35 0.84
CA CYS A 217 16.64 -7.30 1.06
C CYS A 217 17.13 -8.51 1.86
N THR A 218 16.33 -9.03 2.80
CA THR A 218 16.68 -10.21 3.61
C THR A 218 16.77 -11.46 2.76
N ALA A 219 15.75 -11.71 1.95
CA ALA A 219 15.77 -12.85 1.04
C ALA A 219 16.87 -12.72 -0.04
N CYS A 220 17.20 -11.49 -0.45
CA CYS A 220 18.07 -11.24 -1.59
C CYS A 220 19.54 -10.96 -1.26
N SER A 221 19.90 -10.81 0.02
CA SER A 221 21.28 -10.58 0.44
C SER A 221 21.93 -11.90 0.87
N TYR A 222 23.25 -12.00 0.72
CA TYR A 222 23.98 -12.99 1.49
C TYR A 222 23.74 -12.72 2.97
N HIS A 223 23.24 -13.71 3.69
CA HIS A 223 23.05 -13.64 5.13
C HIS A 223 24.42 -13.53 5.84
N SER A 224 25.01 -12.34 5.84
CA SER A 224 25.87 -11.92 6.93
C SER A 224 24.94 -11.43 8.01
N ALA A 225 25.02 -12.01 9.21
CA ALA A 225 24.13 -11.75 10.34
C ALA A 225 24.04 -10.27 10.82
N ASN A 226 24.65 -9.30 10.12
CA ASN A 226 24.86 -7.92 10.56
C ASN A 226 24.66 -6.82 9.51
N ASP A 227 23.95 -7.02 8.39
CA ASP A 227 23.89 -5.97 7.35
C ASP A 227 22.48 -5.48 7.00
N TYR A 228 21.89 -4.76 7.95
CA TYR A 228 21.14 -3.56 7.61
C TYR A 228 21.89 -2.37 8.21
N THR A 229 22.96 -1.98 7.51
CA THR A 229 23.89 -0.89 7.84
C THR A 229 24.61 -1.01 9.20
N ILE A 230 25.64 -1.87 9.35
CA ILE A 230 26.77 -1.65 10.29
C ILE A 230 28.08 -2.26 9.73
N SER A 231 29.15 -1.46 9.76
CA SER A 231 30.52 -1.70 9.27
C SER A 231 31.23 -3.04 9.60
N GLU A 232 32.01 -3.51 8.61
CA GLU A 232 33.32 -4.22 8.54
C GLU A 232 33.90 -5.15 9.65
N ALA A 233 34.30 -6.36 9.17
CA ALA A 233 35.42 -7.30 9.47
C ALA A 233 35.82 -7.76 10.90
N TYR A 234 36.12 -9.08 11.04
CA TYR A 234 37.03 -9.60 12.08
C TYR A 234 37.84 -10.85 11.64
N GLY A 235 39.07 -10.64 11.18
CA GLY A 235 40.08 -11.70 10.95
C GLY A 235 39.93 -12.51 9.64
N ASN A 236 40.60 -13.69 9.59
CA ASN A 236 40.83 -14.49 8.37
C ASN A 236 39.84 -15.67 8.13
N LYS A 237 38.61 -15.66 8.66
CA LYS A 237 37.68 -16.79 8.46
C LYS A 237 36.28 -16.36 8.05
N THR A 238 35.68 -17.18 7.17
CA THR A 238 34.32 -17.05 6.64
C THR A 238 33.64 -18.42 6.74
N TYR A 239 32.36 -18.49 7.14
CA TYR A 239 31.60 -19.75 7.28
C TYR A 239 30.35 -19.74 6.39
N ASN A 240 29.97 -20.89 5.84
CA ASN A 240 28.88 -21.05 4.85
C ASN A 240 27.97 -22.24 5.19
N ASN A 241 26.67 -22.16 4.83
CA ASN A 241 25.83 -23.35 4.69
C ASN A 241 24.83 -23.20 3.52
N ARG A 242 24.68 -24.26 2.71
CA ARG A 242 23.90 -24.31 1.46
C ARG A 242 22.92 -25.48 1.49
N GLN A 243 21.69 -25.27 1.01
CA GLN A 243 20.92 -26.33 0.34
C GLN A 243 19.89 -25.71 -0.62
N THR A 244 19.71 -26.31 -1.80
CA THR A 244 18.95 -25.79 -2.95
C THR A 244 18.00 -26.87 -3.47
N ASP A 245 16.70 -26.58 -3.65
CA ASP A 245 15.77 -27.56 -4.23
C ASP A 245 14.97 -27.02 -5.43
N LYS A 246 15.08 -27.75 -6.54
CA LYS A 246 14.39 -27.56 -7.82
C LYS A 246 12.96 -28.13 -7.84
N GLU A 247 12.56 -28.84 -6.78
CA GLU A 247 11.30 -29.59 -6.76
C GLU A 247 10.10 -28.73 -6.32
N LEU A 248 10.32 -27.65 -5.57
CA LEU A 248 9.26 -26.77 -5.05
C LEU A 248 8.62 -25.88 -6.14
N PHE A 249 9.36 -25.49 -7.17
CA PHE A 249 8.87 -24.58 -8.22
C PHE A 249 7.68 -25.15 -9.03
N LYS A 250 7.58 -26.48 -9.11
CA LYS A 250 6.48 -27.16 -9.81
C LYS A 250 5.20 -27.21 -8.96
N LEU A 251 5.32 -27.10 -7.63
CA LEU A 251 4.19 -27.17 -6.69
C LEU A 251 3.36 -25.88 -6.67
N TYR A 252 3.98 -24.72 -6.95
CA TYR A 252 3.35 -23.41 -6.84
C TYR A 252 2.83 -22.81 -8.17
N GLY A 253 2.85 -23.57 -9.27
CA GLY A 253 2.23 -23.15 -10.54
C GLY A 253 2.89 -21.93 -11.21
N LEU A 254 4.20 -21.74 -11.05
CA LEU A 254 4.95 -20.60 -11.60
C LEU A 254 5.46 -20.89 -13.02
N SER A 255 5.40 -19.91 -13.93
CA SER A 255 6.02 -19.97 -15.27
C SER A 255 7.44 -19.39 -15.26
N PHE A 256 8.40 -20.11 -15.84
CA PHE A 256 9.77 -19.63 -16.05
C PHE A 256 9.96 -19.22 -17.51
N ASP A 257 10.04 -17.92 -17.79
CA ASP A 257 10.54 -17.42 -19.07
C ASP A 257 11.92 -16.78 -18.89
N GLY A 258 12.90 -17.32 -19.62
CA GLY A 258 14.11 -16.60 -19.99
C GLY A 258 15.32 -16.74 -19.06
N MET A 259 16.16 -17.75 -19.32
CA MET A 259 17.56 -17.51 -19.70
C MET A 259 18.20 -18.82 -20.17
N THR A 260 18.15 -19.04 -21.48
CA THR A 260 18.97 -20.03 -22.17
C THR A 260 20.45 -19.66 -22.05
N LYS A 261 21.17 -20.53 -21.32
CA LYS A 261 22.59 -20.91 -21.44
C LYS A 261 23.47 -20.01 -22.33
N ASN A 262 24.33 -19.20 -21.69
CA ASN A 262 25.64 -18.91 -22.28
C ASN A 262 26.65 -19.94 -21.76
N LYS A 263 26.96 -20.93 -22.61
CA LYS A 263 28.17 -21.75 -22.48
C LYS A 263 29.36 -20.88 -22.87
N ARG A 264 30.27 -20.59 -21.94
CA ARG A 264 31.62 -20.14 -22.31
C ARG A 264 32.46 -21.36 -22.66
N LYS A 265 33.08 -21.32 -23.84
CA LYS A 265 34.31 -22.04 -24.15
C LYS A 265 35.48 -21.32 -23.49
#